data_AF-A0A382MJP2-F1
#
_entry.id   AF-A0A382MJP2-F1
#
_cell.length_a   1.000
_cell.length_b   1.000
_cell.length_c   1.000
_cell.angle_alpha   90.00
_cell.angle_beta   90.00
_cell.angle_gamma   90.00
#
_symmetry.space_group_name_H-M   'P 1'
#
loop_
_entity.id
_entity.type
_entity.pdbx_description
1 polymer ?
#
loop_
_entity_poly.entity_id
_entity_poly.type
_entity_poly.pdbx_seq_one_letter_code
_entity_poly.pdbx_strand_id
1 'polypeptide(L)' 'KSAVAPEYRLMEMEGPDHDRSFVCAVRHSGCELGRGSGKSKKNAEMNAAATAIDTLHAKGKA' A
#
# COMPACT_ATOMS: atom_id res chain seq x y z
N LYS A 1 -3.52 14.01 -20.91
CA LYS A 1 -3.96 13.37 -19.64
C LYS A 1 -2.72 13.17 -18.78
N SER A 2 -2.53 13.98 -17.74
CA SER A 2 -1.52 13.66 -16.72
C SER A 2 -2.12 12.60 -15.81
N ALA A 3 -1.83 11.33 -16.06
CA ALA A 3 -2.12 10.28 -15.11
C ALA A 3 -1.16 10.48 -13.93
N VAL A 4 -1.70 10.81 -12.76
CA VAL A 4 -0.91 10.90 -11.54
C VAL A 4 -0.43 9.48 -11.21
N ALA A 5 0.85 9.32 -10.87
CA ALA A 5 1.36 8.01 -10.47
C ALA A 5 0.86 7.66 -9.06
N PRO A 6 0.62 6.37 -8.73
CA PRO A 6 0.35 5.98 -7.36
C PRO A 6 1.58 6.22 -6.47
N GLU A 7 1.35 6.76 -5.29
CA GLU A 7 2.35 7.06 -4.27
C GLU A 7 2.35 5.96 -3.21
N TYR A 8 3.54 5.47 -2.86
CA TYR A 8 3.72 4.47 -1.80
C TYR A 8 4.30 5.17 -0.57
N ARG A 9 3.68 4.94 0.60
CA ARG A 9 4.11 5.56 1.85
C ARG A 9 4.24 4.51 2.94
N LEU A 10 5.42 4.43 3.54
CA LEU A 10 5.62 3.68 4.78
C LEU A 10 4.92 4.44 5.91
N MET A 11 3.93 3.79 6.52
CA MET A 11 3.11 4.34 7.59
C MET A 11 3.70 3.99 8.96
N GLU A 12 4.06 2.72 9.14
CA GLU A 12 4.53 2.20 10.42
C GLU A 12 5.69 1.21 10.21
N MET A 13 6.60 1.19 11.18
CA MET A 13 7.71 0.25 11.27
C MET A 13 7.94 -0.06 12.74
N GLU A 14 7.61 -1.28 13.14
CA GLU A 14 7.61 -1.67 14.56
C GLU A 14 8.24 -3.05 14.75
N GLY A 15 8.66 -3.35 15.98
CA GLY A 15 9.25 -4.63 16.35
C GLY A 15 10.79 -4.64 16.38
N PRO A 16 11.39 -5.69 16.95
CA PRO A 16 12.83 -5.83 17.08
C PRO A 16 13.48 -6.09 15.72
N ASP A 17 14.79 -5.89 15.60
CA ASP A 17 15.51 -5.97 14.31
C ASP A 17 15.31 -7.30 13.56
N HIS A 18 15.14 -8.40 14.29
CA HIS A 18 14.93 -9.73 13.73
C HIS A 18 13.45 -10.08 13.49
N ASP A 19 12.50 -9.26 13.95
CA ASP A 19 11.05 -9.48 13.75
C ASP A 19 10.30 -8.19 13.44
N ARG A 20 10.91 -7.35 12.62
CA ARG A 20 10.39 -6.04 12.28
C ARG A 20 9.19 -6.19 11.33
N SER A 21 8.12 -5.48 11.64
CA SER A 21 6.91 -5.42 10.84
C SER A 21 6.78 -4.02 10.22
N PHE A 22 6.38 -3.98 8.96
CA PHE A 22 6.27 -2.76 8.16
C PHE A 22 4.84 -2.64 7.67
N VAL A 23 4.31 -1.42 7.65
CA VAL A 23 3.00 -1.10 7.08
C VAL A 23 3.19 -0.05 5.99
N CYS A 24 2.75 -0.35 4.78
CA CYS A 24 2.73 0.58 3.65
C CYS A 24 1.32 0.86 3.18
N ALA A 25 1.10 2.08 2.70
CA ALA A 25 -0.13 2.52 2.05
C ALA A 25 0.15 2.96 0.62
N VAL A 26 -0.75 2.60 -0.31
CA VAL A 26 -0.80 3.09 -1.68
C VAL A 26 -1.84 4.17 -1.76
N ARG A 27 -1.46 5.33 -2.28
CA ARG A 27 -2.32 6.49 -2.46
C ARG A 27 -2.32 6.91 -3.91
N HIS A 28 -3.42 7.45 -4.40
CA HIS A 28 -3.51 8.00 -5.75
C HIS A 28 -4.43 9.22 -5.71
N SER A 29 -3.93 10.35 -6.22
CA SER A 29 -4.64 11.64 -6.18
C SER A 29 -5.13 12.04 -4.77
N GLY A 30 -4.30 11.79 -3.75
CA GLY A 30 -4.62 12.08 -2.34
C GLY A 30 -5.47 11.03 -1.63
N CYS A 31 -6.11 10.11 -2.35
CA CYS A 31 -6.93 9.04 -1.80
C CYS A 31 -6.11 7.78 -1.50
N GLU A 32 -6.26 7.21 -0.31
CA GLU A 32 -5.69 5.89 0.01
C GLU A 32 -6.48 4.82 -0.75
N LEU A 33 -5.80 4.06 -1.60
CA LEU A 33 -6.38 2.97 -2.39
C LEU A 33 -6.22 1.62 -1.70
N GLY A 34 -5.14 1.43 -0.95
CA GLY A 34 -4.88 0.17 -0.27
C GLY A 34 -3.77 0.30 0.77
N ARG A 35 -3.79 -0.58 1.76
CA ARG A 35 -2.78 -0.67 2.81
C ARG A 35 -2.42 -2.13 3.02
N GLY A 36 -1.13 -2.39 3.22
CA GLY A 36 -0.59 -3.72 3.43
C GLY A 36 0.53 -3.73 4.43
N SER A 37 0.67 -4.84 5.16
CA SER A 37 1.73 -5.06 6.12
C SER A 37 2.61 -6.24 5.71
N GLY A 38 3.84 -6.28 6.21
CA GLY A 38 4.76 -7.37 5.93
C GLY A 38 6.03 -7.33 6.78
N LYS A 39 6.80 -8.43 6.76
CA LYS A 39 8.09 -8.54 7.46
C LYS A 39 9.24 -7.78 6.78
N SER A 40 8.97 -7.14 5.64
CA SER A 40 9.89 -6.24 4.95
C SER A 40 9.11 -5.13 4.26
N LYS A 41 9.76 -3.99 3.99
CA LYS A 41 9.16 -2.87 3.25
C LYS A 41 8.57 -3.33 1.91
N LYS A 42 9.35 -4.13 1.16
CA LYS A 42 8.92 -4.68 -0.14
C LYS A 42 7.65 -5.53 -0.01
N ASN A 43 7.57 -6.38 1.01
CA ASN A 43 6.39 -7.22 1.21
C ASN A 43 5.16 -6.39 1.61
N ALA A 44 5.36 -5.37 2.45
CA ALA A 44 4.30 -4.42 2.83
C ALA A 44 3.80 -3.62 1.61
N GLU A 45 4.70 -3.14 0.75
CA GLU A 45 4.36 -2.45 -0.51
C GLU A 45 3.59 -3.35 -1.48
N MET A 46 4.04 -4.59 -1.67
CA MET A 46 3.36 -5.57 -2.52
C MET A 46 1.95 -5.86 -2.02
N ASN A 47 1.79 -6.08 -0.71
CA ASN A 47 0.47 -6.29 -0.10
C ASN A 47 -0.42 -5.05 -0.25
N ALA A 48 0.14 -3.85 -0.07
CA ALA A 48 -0.61 -2.61 -0.24
C ALA A 48 -1.07 -2.40 -1.70
N ALA A 49 -0.23 -2.76 -2.67
CA ALA A 49 -0.55 -2.73 -4.10
C ALA A 49 -1.66 -3.72 -4.44
N ALA A 50 -1.62 -4.94 -3.89
CA ALA A 50 -2.67 -5.94 -4.09
C ALA A 50 -4.04 -5.42 -3.60
N THR A 51 -4.08 -4.89 -2.37
CA THR A 51 -5.30 -4.27 -1.81
C THR A 51 -5.78 -3.08 -2.65
N ALA A 52 -4.87 -2.28 -3.19
CA ALA A 52 -5.22 -1.15 -4.06
C ALA A 52 -5.86 -1.62 -5.37
N ILE A 53 -5.33 -2.68 -5.99
CA ILE A 53 -5.90 -3.28 -7.21
C ILE A 53 -7.30 -3.82 -6.93
N ASP A 54 -7.47 -4.56 -5.83
CA ASP A 54 -8.79 -5.11 -5.44
C ASP A 54 -9.82 -3.98 -5.23
N THR A 55 -9.41 -2.91 -4.56
CA THR A 55 -10.26 -1.73 -4.31
C THR A 55 -10.63 -1.02 -5.61
N LEU A 56 -9.67 -0.87 -6.54
CA LEU A 56 -9.92 -0.27 -7.86
C LEU A 56 -10.86 -1.13 -8.70
N HIS A 57 -10.69 -2.45 -8.68
CA HIS A 57 -11.58 -3.39 -9.36
C HIS A 57 -13.00 -3.36 -8.78
N ALA A 58 -13.14 -3.23 -7.46
CA ALA A 58 -14.44 -3.08 -6.80
C ALA A 58 -15.11 -1.75 -7.18
N LYS A 59 -14.37 -0.63 -7.18
CA LYS A 59 -14.88 0.70 -7.55
C LYS A 59 -15.24 0.84 -9.04
N GLY A 60 -14.56 0.11 -9.93
CA GLY A 60 -14.84 0.14 -11.37
C GLY A 60 -16.08 -0.66 -11.80
N LYS A 61 -16.68 -1.45 -10.90
CA LYS A 61 -17.92 -2.20 -11.13
C LYS A 61 -19.18 -1.51 -10.55
N ALA A 62 -19.03 -0.33 -9.97
CA ALA A 62 -20.11 0.46 -9.37
C ALA A 62 -20.59 1.58 -10.29
#